data_AF-A0A0P4WEA4-F1
#
_entry.id   AF-A0A0P4WEA4-F1
#
_cell.length_a   1.000
_cell.length_b   1.000
_cell.length_c   1.000
_cell.angle_alpha   90.00
_cell.angle_beta   90.00
_cell.angle_gamma   90.00
#
_symmetry.space_group_name_H-M   'P 1'
#
loop_
_entity.id
_entity.type
_entity.pdbx_description
1 polymer ?
#
loop_
_entity_poly.entity_id
_entity_poly.type
_entity_poly.pdbx_seq_one_letter_code
_entity_poly.pdbx_strand_id
1 'polypeptide(L)'
;MEWFPFIDYKRSTPEGGAVVTPRDSLDYRMLKEISKRLNFTYEMRAPWDNQWGTSTDSGNWTGVVGTLQHQKADFSMMLSYMPTRLPVVHYSRIYASEPLVMVTSKPRPLSQSFALVRPFSGEVWVLTLASAMAAGVVLWGLQRVWAWVAGREKPELGRAMMTTWGILLEDPPVKLPANPTGQVREAVTGGGRFKVARK
;
A
#
# COMPACT_ATOMS: atom_id res chain seq x y z
N MET A 1 -12.68 -23.56 -20.44
CA MET A 1 -12.51 -22.24 -19.84
C MET A 1 -13.17 -22.25 -18.47
N GLU A 2 -12.38 -22.37 -17.42
CA GLU A 2 -12.83 -22.21 -16.04
C GLU A 2 -12.67 -20.72 -15.70
N TRP A 3 -13.68 -20.11 -15.08
CA TRP A 3 -13.69 -18.69 -14.71
C TRP A 3 -14.34 -18.53 -13.33
N PHE A 4 -13.57 -18.86 -12.30
CA PHE A 4 -14.02 -18.74 -10.92
C PHE A 4 -14.12 -17.25 -10.54
N PRO A 5 -15.19 -16.81 -9.84
CA PRO A 5 -16.25 -17.58 -9.18
C PRO A 5 -17.52 -17.87 -10.01
N PHE A 6 -17.55 -17.47 -11.30
CA PHE A 6 -18.75 -17.53 -12.13
C PHE A 6 -19.04 -18.92 -12.68
N ILE A 7 -18.06 -19.53 -13.34
CA ILE A 7 -18.17 -20.85 -13.97
C ILE A 7 -17.01 -21.73 -13.52
N ASP A 8 -17.35 -22.87 -12.91
CA ASP A 8 -16.42 -23.96 -12.61
C ASP A 8 -17.05 -25.28 -13.05
N TYR A 9 -16.27 -26.15 -13.69
CA TYR A 9 -16.73 -27.46 -14.14
C TYR A 9 -15.56 -28.43 -14.32
N LYS A 10 -15.85 -29.72 -14.16
CA LYS A 10 -14.91 -30.80 -14.49
C LYS A 10 -15.21 -31.32 -15.89
N ARG A 11 -14.18 -31.48 -16.71
CA ARG A 11 -14.29 -32.12 -18.03
C ARG A 11 -14.31 -33.64 -17.90
N SER A 12 -15.21 -34.28 -18.61
CA SER A 12 -15.27 -35.74 -18.77
C SER A 12 -14.21 -36.23 -19.78
N THR A 13 -14.04 -35.49 -20.87
CA THR A 13 -13.11 -35.80 -21.98
C THR A 13 -12.24 -34.57 -22.30
N PRO A 14 -10.97 -34.72 -22.73
CA PRO A 14 -10.10 -33.60 -23.10
C PRO A 14 -10.56 -32.81 -24.33
N GLU A 15 -11.42 -33.38 -25.16
CA GLU A 15 -11.84 -32.83 -26.45
C GLU A 15 -12.85 -31.68 -26.31
N GLY A 16 -12.77 -30.72 -27.24
CA GLY A 16 -13.69 -29.58 -27.31
C GLY A 16 -15.10 -30.02 -27.69
N GLY A 17 -16.13 -29.41 -27.09
CA GLY A 17 -17.53 -29.79 -27.30
C GLY A 17 -18.02 -30.94 -26.40
N ALA A 18 -17.15 -31.49 -25.54
CA ALA A 18 -17.53 -32.53 -24.59
C ALA A 18 -18.53 -32.01 -23.54
N VAL A 19 -19.38 -32.91 -23.07
CA VAL A 19 -20.31 -32.68 -21.96
C VAL A 19 -19.51 -32.46 -20.68
N VAL A 20 -19.76 -31.35 -20.00
CA VAL A 20 -19.05 -30.99 -18.77
C VAL A 20 -19.94 -31.18 -17.57
N THR A 21 -19.37 -31.70 -16.49
CA THR A 21 -20.07 -31.81 -15.20
C THR A 21 -19.83 -30.52 -14.42
N PRO A 22 -20.86 -29.70 -14.16
CA PRO A 22 -20.69 -28.46 -13.43
C PRO A 22 -20.24 -28.70 -11.99
N ARG A 23 -19.40 -27.81 -11.49
CA ARG A 23 -19.11 -27.66 -10.08
C ARG A 23 -19.93 -26.52 -9.50
N ASP A 24 -19.85 -26.36 -8.19
CA ASP A 24 -20.56 -25.29 -7.51
C ASP A 24 -19.97 -23.92 -7.88
N SER A 25 -20.72 -23.15 -8.66
CA SER A 25 -20.34 -21.82 -9.15
C SER A 25 -21.55 -20.89 -9.17
N LEU A 26 -21.33 -19.58 -9.28
CA LEU A 26 -22.41 -18.60 -9.28
C LEU A 26 -23.42 -18.87 -10.41
N ASP A 27 -22.94 -19.07 -11.62
CA ASP A 27 -23.79 -19.26 -12.79
C ASP A 27 -24.50 -20.61 -12.75
N TYR A 28 -23.86 -21.66 -12.23
CA TYR A 28 -24.50 -22.95 -12.03
C TYR A 28 -25.68 -22.86 -11.06
N ARG A 29 -25.52 -22.13 -9.95
CA ARG A 29 -26.61 -21.89 -8.99
C ARG A 29 -27.75 -21.11 -9.63
N MET A 30 -27.46 -20.08 -10.42
CA MET A 30 -28.49 -19.35 -11.17
C MET A 30 -29.20 -20.26 -12.16
N LEU A 31 -28.46 -21.00 -12.99
CA LEU A 31 -29.00 -21.94 -13.96
C LEU A 31 -29.93 -22.97 -13.31
N LYS A 32 -29.53 -23.53 -12.16
CA LYS A 32 -30.33 -24.49 -11.39
C LYS A 32 -31.63 -23.90 -10.87
N GLU A 33 -31.64 -22.64 -10.45
CA GLU A 33 -32.88 -21.99 -9.99
C GLU A 33 -33.79 -21.59 -11.15
N ILE A 34 -33.21 -21.12 -12.26
CA ILE A 34 -33.96 -20.81 -13.49
C ILE A 34 -34.58 -22.10 -14.05
N SER A 35 -33.82 -23.21 -14.09
CA SER A 35 -34.30 -24.50 -14.60
C SER A 35 -35.47 -25.04 -13.78
N LYS A 36 -35.44 -24.89 -12.44
CA LYS A 36 -36.56 -25.26 -11.57
C LYS A 36 -37.80 -24.41 -11.81
N ARG A 37 -37.63 -23.09 -11.99
CA ARG A 37 -38.76 -22.16 -12.17
C ARG A 37 -39.41 -22.30 -13.55
N LEU A 38 -38.62 -22.54 -14.59
CA LEU A 38 -39.09 -22.66 -15.97
C LEU A 38 -39.29 -24.12 -16.41
N ASN A 39 -38.96 -25.08 -15.55
CA ASN A 39 -39.12 -26.52 -15.77
C ASN A 39 -38.45 -27.04 -17.06
N PHE A 40 -37.18 -26.67 -17.29
CA PHE A 40 -36.38 -27.21 -18.39
C PHE A 40 -35.22 -28.06 -17.89
N THR A 41 -34.81 -29.00 -18.74
CA THR A 41 -33.56 -29.75 -18.58
C THR A 41 -32.45 -29.06 -19.36
N TYR A 42 -31.22 -29.13 -18.85
CA TYR A 42 -30.07 -28.52 -19.50
C TYR A 42 -28.90 -29.50 -19.56
N GLU A 43 -28.07 -29.31 -20.58
CA GLU A 43 -26.80 -30.00 -20.74
C GLU A 43 -25.71 -28.94 -20.88
N MET A 44 -24.67 -29.01 -20.04
CA MET A 44 -23.56 -28.06 -20.12
C MET A 44 -22.47 -28.62 -21.02
N ARG A 45 -22.03 -27.80 -21.98
CA ARG A 45 -20.94 -28.14 -22.90
C ARG A 45 -19.90 -27.03 -22.90
N ALA A 46 -18.64 -27.40 -23.01
CA ALA A 46 -17.58 -26.43 -23.26
C ALA A 46 -17.52 -26.10 -24.76
N PRO A 47 -17.23 -24.84 -25.14
CA PRO A 47 -17.02 -24.49 -26.55
C PRO A 47 -15.84 -25.30 -27.12
N TRP A 48 -15.93 -25.60 -28.42
CA TRP A 48 -14.99 -26.48 -29.13
C TRP A 48 -13.54 -25.96 -29.12
N ASP A 49 -13.37 -24.64 -29.18
CA ASP A 49 -12.08 -23.94 -29.20
C ASP A 49 -11.68 -23.36 -27.83
N ASN A 50 -12.52 -23.47 -26.80
CA ASN A 50 -12.33 -22.81 -25.50
C ASN A 50 -12.16 -21.28 -25.57
N GLN A 51 -12.70 -20.62 -26.59
CA GLN A 51 -12.64 -19.15 -26.71
C GLN A 51 -14.00 -18.50 -26.44
N TRP A 52 -13.98 -17.23 -26.05
CA TRP A 52 -15.21 -16.43 -25.89
C TRP A 52 -15.86 -16.11 -27.24
N GLY A 53 -15.04 -15.77 -28.23
CA GLY A 53 -15.45 -15.55 -29.60
C GLY A 53 -14.83 -14.28 -30.19
N THR A 54 -14.17 -14.48 -31.32
CA THR A 54 -13.50 -13.47 -32.12
C THR A 54 -14.19 -13.40 -33.48
N SER A 55 -14.37 -12.18 -34.01
CA SER A 55 -14.92 -12.00 -35.35
C SER A 55 -13.88 -12.41 -36.37
N THR A 56 -14.29 -13.22 -37.33
CA THR A 56 -13.52 -13.55 -38.54
C THR A 56 -13.92 -12.60 -39.65
N ASP A 57 -13.03 -12.32 -40.59
CA ASP A 57 -13.29 -11.44 -41.75
C ASP A 57 -14.47 -11.91 -42.61
N SER A 58 -14.79 -13.21 -42.55
CA SER A 58 -15.93 -13.82 -43.24
C SER A 58 -17.29 -13.56 -42.58
N GLY A 59 -17.35 -12.76 -41.51
CA GLY A 59 -18.57 -12.51 -40.73
C GLY A 59 -18.98 -13.65 -39.78
N ASN A 60 -18.16 -14.70 -39.68
CA ASN A 60 -18.34 -15.78 -38.71
C ASN A 60 -17.61 -15.47 -37.41
N TRP A 61 -18.18 -15.94 -36.31
CA TRP A 61 -17.56 -15.85 -34.99
C TRP A 61 -16.98 -17.20 -34.58
N THR A 62 -15.88 -17.16 -33.84
CA THR A 62 -15.35 -18.32 -33.12
C THR A 62 -15.98 -18.41 -31.72
N GLY A 63 -15.60 -19.41 -30.92
CA GLY A 63 -15.90 -19.42 -29.50
C GLY A 63 -17.33 -19.75 -29.13
N VAL A 64 -17.69 -19.28 -27.94
CA VAL A 64 -19.07 -19.26 -27.46
C VAL A 64 -19.99 -18.51 -28.44
N VAL A 65 -19.57 -17.34 -28.94
CA VAL A 65 -20.36 -16.56 -29.90
C VAL A 65 -20.63 -17.34 -31.19
N GLY A 66 -19.61 -17.99 -31.75
CA GLY A 66 -19.76 -18.84 -32.94
C GLY A 66 -20.66 -20.05 -32.71
N THR A 67 -20.58 -20.65 -31.51
CA THR A 67 -21.44 -21.78 -31.12
C THR A 67 -22.91 -21.36 -31.08
N LEU A 68 -23.20 -20.13 -30.60
CA LEU A 68 -24.54 -19.54 -30.63
C LEU A 68 -24.97 -19.14 -32.05
N GLN A 69 -24.07 -18.54 -32.85
CA GLN A 69 -24.34 -18.15 -34.24
C GLN A 69 -24.77 -19.35 -35.10
N HIS A 70 -24.10 -20.49 -34.92
CA HIS A 70 -24.39 -21.73 -35.65
C HIS A 70 -25.47 -22.60 -34.98
N GLN A 71 -26.20 -22.07 -33.98
CA GLN A 71 -27.27 -22.79 -33.26
C GLN A 71 -26.84 -24.15 -32.69
N LYS A 72 -25.56 -24.26 -32.30
CA LYS A 72 -25.03 -25.47 -31.64
C LYS A 72 -25.26 -25.46 -30.12
N ALA A 73 -25.69 -24.32 -29.58
CA ALA A 73 -26.11 -24.14 -28.20
C ALA A 73 -27.30 -23.15 -28.16
N ASP A 74 -28.23 -23.36 -27.22
CA ASP A 74 -29.44 -22.55 -27.10
C ASP A 74 -29.18 -21.20 -26.43
N PHE A 75 -28.34 -21.18 -25.39
CA PHE A 75 -27.95 -19.97 -24.67
C PHE A 75 -26.60 -20.12 -23.98
N SER A 76 -25.98 -19.00 -23.60
CA SER A 76 -24.80 -18.94 -22.74
C SER A 76 -25.13 -18.22 -21.44
N MET A 77 -24.63 -18.73 -20.31
CA MET A 77 -24.76 -18.07 -19.00
C MET A 77 -23.78 -16.91 -18.81
N MET A 78 -22.63 -16.97 -19.49
CA MET A 78 -21.54 -16.00 -19.33
C MET A 78 -21.07 -15.51 -20.70
N LEU A 79 -21.26 -14.22 -20.95
CA LEU A 79 -20.72 -13.52 -22.12
C LEU A 79 -20.71 -12.02 -21.87
N SER A 80 -19.56 -11.37 -22.09
CA SER A 80 -19.45 -9.92 -21.96
C SER A 80 -20.27 -9.20 -23.03
N TYR A 81 -21.05 -8.20 -22.60
CA TYR A 81 -21.77 -7.31 -23.49
C TYR A 81 -20.78 -6.52 -24.37
N MET A 82 -20.88 -6.70 -25.69
CA MET A 82 -20.05 -6.01 -26.66
C MET A 82 -20.92 -5.59 -27.84
N PRO A 83 -20.93 -4.30 -28.25
CA PRO A 83 -21.77 -3.84 -29.36
C PRO A 83 -21.51 -4.56 -30.68
N THR A 84 -20.27 -4.97 -30.91
CA THR A 84 -19.86 -5.72 -32.11
C THR A 84 -20.49 -7.11 -32.21
N ARG A 85 -20.96 -7.67 -31.09
CA ARG A 85 -21.61 -9.00 -31.03
C ARG A 85 -23.13 -8.93 -31.19
N LEU A 86 -23.74 -7.76 -31.04
CA LEU A 86 -25.20 -7.56 -31.12
C LEU A 86 -25.87 -8.03 -32.42
N PRO A 87 -25.23 -7.95 -33.61
CA PRO A 87 -25.85 -8.45 -34.84
C PRO A 87 -26.07 -9.97 -34.87
N VAL A 88 -25.39 -10.72 -34.01
CA VAL A 88 -25.34 -12.19 -34.04
C VAL A 88 -25.94 -12.81 -32.79
N VAL A 89 -25.84 -12.13 -31.64
CA VAL A 89 -26.38 -12.62 -30.37
C VAL A 89 -27.21 -11.55 -29.67
N HIS A 90 -28.31 -11.97 -29.07
CA HIS A 90 -29.15 -11.13 -28.22
C HIS A 90 -28.82 -11.38 -26.75
N TYR A 91 -28.70 -10.30 -25.98
CA TYR A 91 -28.48 -10.36 -24.54
C TYR A 91 -29.78 -10.14 -23.79
N SER A 92 -29.91 -10.82 -22.65
CA SER A 92 -30.93 -10.50 -21.65
C SER A 92 -30.49 -9.29 -20.83
N ARG A 93 -31.07 -9.11 -19.63
CA ARG A 93 -30.61 -8.07 -18.71
C ARG A 93 -29.27 -8.46 -18.09
N ILE A 94 -28.31 -7.54 -18.10
CA ILE A 94 -27.03 -7.71 -17.43
C ILE A 94 -27.28 -7.94 -15.93
N TYR A 95 -26.89 -9.11 -15.43
CA TYR A 95 -27.05 -9.49 -14.01
C TYR A 95 -25.79 -9.24 -13.19
N ALA A 96 -24.61 -9.22 -13.82
CA ALA A 96 -23.32 -8.95 -13.17
C ALA A 96 -22.54 -7.90 -13.98
N SER A 97 -22.13 -6.82 -13.31
CA SER A 97 -21.32 -5.75 -13.89
C SER A 97 -19.91 -5.80 -13.28
N GLU A 98 -18.90 -6.04 -14.11
CA GLU A 98 -17.50 -6.04 -13.69
C GLU A 98 -16.85 -4.73 -14.16
N PRO A 99 -16.33 -3.89 -13.24
CA PRO A 99 -15.59 -2.71 -13.62
C PRO A 99 -14.21 -3.07 -14.16
N LEU A 100 -13.70 -2.28 -15.13
CA LEU A 100 -12.32 -2.38 -15.56
C LEU A 100 -11.41 -1.86 -14.43
N VAL A 101 -10.63 -2.76 -13.84
CA VAL A 101 -9.69 -2.42 -12.76
C VAL A 101 -8.27 -2.78 -13.17
N MET A 102 -7.32 -1.89 -12.87
CA MET A 102 -5.89 -2.17 -13.04
C MET A 102 -5.37 -2.83 -11.77
N VAL A 103 -4.90 -4.07 -11.90
CA VAL A 103 -4.29 -4.80 -10.79
C VAL A 103 -2.77 -4.67 -10.90
N THR A 104 -2.15 -4.14 -9.85
CA THR A 104 -0.69 -4.13 -9.70
C THR A 104 -0.26 -5.04 -8.56
N SER A 105 0.98 -5.52 -8.62
CA SER A 105 1.55 -6.32 -7.54
C SER A 105 1.63 -5.48 -6.27
N LYS A 106 1.25 -6.09 -5.13
CA LYS A 106 1.39 -5.46 -3.82
C LYS A 106 2.86 -5.06 -3.61
N PRO A 107 3.16 -3.79 -3.28
CA PRO A 107 4.52 -3.39 -3.00
C PRO A 107 5.06 -4.19 -1.81
N ARG A 108 6.32 -4.63 -1.89
CA ARG A 108 6.97 -5.33 -0.78
C ARG A 108 7.03 -4.39 0.43
N PRO A 109 6.73 -4.88 1.65
CA PRO A 109 6.89 -4.07 2.84
C PRO A 109 8.35 -3.66 2.97
N LEU A 110 8.60 -2.38 3.24
CA LEU A 110 9.95 -1.90 3.49
C LEU A 110 10.40 -2.37 4.88
N SER A 111 11.71 -2.61 5.04
CA SER A 111 12.29 -3.01 6.32
C SER A 111 11.96 -2.00 7.41
N GLN A 112 11.31 -2.46 8.49
CA GLN A 112 10.91 -1.59 9.61
C GLN A 112 12.10 -1.15 10.48
N SER A 113 13.26 -1.82 10.38
CA SER A 113 14.43 -1.60 11.24
C SER A 113 15.00 -0.18 11.18
N PHE A 114 14.87 0.51 10.06
CA PHE A 114 15.35 1.89 9.87
C PHE A 114 14.22 2.93 9.79
N ALA A 115 13.00 2.58 10.22
CA ALA A 115 11.84 3.47 10.11
C ALA A 115 12.05 4.82 10.84
N LEU A 116 12.82 4.85 11.93
CA LEU A 116 13.11 6.06 12.71
C LEU A 116 14.13 6.99 12.06
N VAL A 117 15.07 6.46 11.27
CA VAL A 117 16.13 7.24 10.61
C VAL A 117 15.67 7.78 9.25
N ARG A 118 14.71 7.09 8.63
CA ARG A 118 14.16 7.36 7.30
C ARG A 118 13.52 8.74 7.06
N PRO A 119 12.85 9.42 8.03
CA PRO A 119 12.26 10.72 7.75
C PRO A 119 13.29 11.83 7.50
N PHE A 120 14.55 11.63 7.90
CA PHE A 120 15.64 12.58 7.68
C PHE A 120 16.59 12.07 6.59
N SER A 121 16.98 12.95 5.67
CA SER A 121 17.98 12.61 4.65
C SER A 121 19.36 12.41 5.28
N GLY A 122 20.25 11.66 4.61
CA GLY A 122 21.63 11.49 5.07
C GLY A 122 22.37 12.83 5.25
N GLU A 123 22.02 13.84 4.44
CA GLU A 123 22.55 15.20 4.56
C GLU A 123 22.19 15.86 5.88
N VAL A 124 20.94 15.72 6.34
CA VAL A 124 20.50 16.25 7.65
C VAL A 124 21.30 15.62 8.78
N TRP A 125 21.53 14.31 8.73
CA TRP A 125 22.35 13.62 9.74
C TRP A 125 23.80 14.12 9.76
N VAL A 126 24.41 14.33 8.59
CA VAL A 126 25.77 14.90 8.49
C VAL A 126 25.80 16.32 9.06
N LEU A 127 24.81 17.15 8.75
CA LEU A 127 24.72 18.52 9.26
C LEU A 127 24.48 18.55 10.77
N THR A 128 23.66 17.65 11.31
CA THR A 128 23.43 17.51 12.75
C THR A 128 24.71 17.09 13.48
N LEU A 129 25.48 16.14 12.93
CA LEU A 129 26.77 15.77 13.51
C LEU A 129 27.79 16.91 13.42
N ALA A 130 27.85 17.61 12.28
CA ALA A 130 28.75 18.74 12.08
C ALA A 130 28.43 19.91 13.02
N SER A 131 27.15 20.23 13.21
CA SER A 131 26.72 21.28 14.12
C SER A 131 27.01 20.92 15.58
N ALA A 132 26.81 19.66 15.97
CA ALA A 132 27.17 19.16 17.30
C ALA A 132 28.69 19.28 17.57
N MET A 133 29.52 18.91 16.59
CA MET A 133 30.98 19.04 16.70
C MET A 133 31.41 20.51 16.79
N ALA A 134 30.86 21.38 15.93
CA ALA A 134 31.15 22.81 15.94
C ALA A 134 30.79 23.45 17.30
N ALA A 135 29.61 23.14 17.84
CA ALA A 135 29.20 23.60 19.17
C ALA A 135 30.15 23.09 20.27
N GLY A 136 30.64 21.85 20.18
CA GLY A 136 31.64 21.30 21.09
C GLY A 136 32.97 22.04 21.07
N VAL A 137 33.48 22.37 19.88
CA VAL A 137 34.71 23.15 19.72
C VAL A 137 34.55 24.56 20.30
N VAL A 138 33.42 25.22 20.04
CA VAL A 138 33.12 26.55 20.60
C VAL A 138 33.06 26.50 22.12
N LEU A 139 32.34 25.53 22.69
CA LEU A 139 32.24 25.35 24.14
C LEU A 139 33.60 25.06 24.78
N TRP A 140 34.42 24.20 24.16
CA TRP A 140 35.79 23.94 24.63
C TRP A 140 36.65 25.21 24.62
N GLY A 141 36.59 26.00 23.54
CA GLY A 141 37.32 27.27 23.44
C GLY A 141 36.89 28.27 24.53
N LEU A 142 35.58 28.41 24.75
CA LEU A 142 35.05 29.25 25.82
C LEU A 142 35.52 28.77 27.19
N GLN A 143 35.39 27.48 27.48
CA GLN A 143 35.84 26.90 28.75
C GLN A 143 37.34 27.07 28.97
N ARG A 144 38.16 27.00 27.90
CA ARG A 144 39.60 27.22 27.97
C ARG A 144 39.96 28.65 28.34
N VAL A 145 39.31 29.63 27.72
CA VAL A 145 39.51 31.06 28.03
C VAL A 145 39.04 31.35 29.45
N TRP A 146 37.89 30.81 29.86
CA TRP A 146 37.38 30.93 31.22
C TRP A 146 38.30 30.31 32.27
N ALA A 147 38.86 29.13 32.02
CA ALA A 147 39.82 28.50 32.92
C ALA A 147 41.11 29.33 33.09
N TRP A 148 41.56 29.99 32.02
CA TRP A 148 42.70 30.90 32.06
C TRP A 148 42.42 32.15 32.89
N VAL A 149 41.24 32.76 32.76
CA VAL A 149 40.86 33.97 33.52
C VAL A 149 40.55 33.65 35.00
N ALA A 150 39.90 32.52 35.28
CA ALA A 150 39.38 32.18 36.61
C ALA A 150 40.32 31.28 37.44
N GLY A 151 41.50 30.92 36.92
CA GLY A 151 42.46 30.06 37.63
C GLY A 151 41.95 28.64 37.94
N ARG A 152 40.96 28.14 37.20
CA ARG A 152 40.36 26.81 37.40
C ARG A 152 41.05 25.73 36.56
N GLU A 153 40.81 24.47 36.91
CA GLU A 153 41.30 23.31 36.15
C GLU A 153 40.83 23.34 34.68
N LYS A 154 41.72 22.91 33.80
CA LYS A 154 41.52 22.90 32.35
C LYS A 154 40.58 21.74 31.98
N PRO A 155 39.43 21.98 31.33
CA PRO A 155 38.55 20.88 30.98
C PRO A 155 39.14 20.01 29.88
N GLU A 156 38.90 18.70 30.00
CA GLU A 156 39.25 17.72 28.97
C GLU A 156 38.32 17.87 27.76
N LEU A 157 38.90 17.81 26.56
CA LEU A 157 38.16 17.94 25.30
C LEU A 157 37.05 16.90 25.18
N GLY A 158 37.31 15.65 25.58
CA GLY A 158 36.33 14.58 25.54
C GLY A 158 35.11 14.85 26.42
N ARG A 159 35.29 15.48 27.58
CA ARG A 159 34.19 15.87 28.48
C ARG A 159 33.36 17.00 27.90
N ALA A 160 33.99 18.00 27.29
CA ALA A 160 33.28 19.09 26.61
C ALA A 160 32.44 18.56 25.42
N MET A 161 33.00 17.64 24.64
CA MET A 161 32.30 17.02 23.52
C MET A 161 31.11 16.14 23.98
N MET A 162 31.30 15.35 25.04
CA MET A 162 30.20 14.59 25.65
C MET A 162 29.10 15.49 26.22
N THR A 163 29.45 16.64 26.83
CA THR A 163 28.44 17.59 27.32
C THR A 163 27.62 18.21 26.19
N THR A 164 28.22 18.53 25.05
CA THR A 164 27.48 19.06 23.90
C THR A 164 26.55 18.03 23.29
N TRP A 165 27.01 16.78 23.19
CA TRP A 165 26.16 15.68 22.72
C TRP A 165 25.00 15.41 23.68
N GLY A 166 25.25 15.49 24.99
CA GLY A 166 24.22 15.43 26.03
C GLY A 166 23.19 16.55 25.90
N ILE A 167 23.63 17.81 25.71
CA ILE A 167 22.73 18.97 25.51
C ILE A 167 21.87 18.83 24.23
N LEU A 168 22.36 18.12 23.22
CA LEU A 168 21.63 17.90 21.97
C LEU A 168 20.51 16.84 22.11
N LEU A 169 20.73 15.83 22.96
CA LEU A 169 19.82 14.68 23.10
C LEU A 169 18.93 14.76 24.34
N GLU A 170 19.33 15.51 25.36
CA GLU A 170 18.64 15.67 26.64
C GLU A 170 18.21 17.14 26.78
N ASP A 171 17.10 17.40 27.50
CA ASP A 171 16.81 18.75 27.96
C ASP A 171 18.01 19.27 28.76
N PRO A 172 18.39 20.56 28.60
CA PRO A 172 19.57 21.08 29.29
C PRO A 172 19.45 20.81 30.79
N PRO A 173 20.50 20.27 31.45
CA PRO A 173 20.43 19.98 32.87
C PRO A 173 20.13 21.28 33.62
N VAL A 174 19.10 21.27 34.47
CA VAL A 174 18.59 22.41 35.27
C VAL A 174 19.68 23.06 36.15
N LYS A 175 20.85 22.42 36.31
CA LYS A 175 21.98 22.98 37.04
C LYS A 175 22.98 23.61 36.07
N LEU A 176 22.75 24.89 35.78
CA LEU A 176 23.71 25.76 35.12
C LEU A 176 25.07 25.75 35.86
N PRO A 177 26.21 25.82 35.15
CA PRO A 177 27.50 26.00 35.81
C PRO A 177 27.49 27.30 36.62
N ALA A 178 28.04 27.25 37.84
CA ALA A 178 28.10 28.34 38.81
C ALA A 178 29.02 29.49 38.36
N ASN A 179 28.71 30.12 37.23
CA ASN A 179 29.35 31.31 36.71
C ASN A 179 28.36 32.49 36.77
N PRO A 180 28.77 33.64 37.31
CA PRO A 180 27.88 34.79 37.51
C PRO A 180 27.33 35.38 36.20
N THR A 181 28.03 35.22 35.07
CA THR A 181 27.61 35.75 33.76
C THR A 181 26.35 35.07 33.20
N GLY A 182 26.08 33.82 33.58
CA GLY A 182 24.84 33.13 33.18
C GLY A 182 23.60 33.67 33.93
N GLN A 183 23.78 34.12 35.17
CA GLN A 183 22.70 34.64 36.01
C GLN A 183 22.27 36.06 35.60
N VAL A 184 23.21 36.89 35.13
CA VAL A 184 22.91 38.28 34.70
C VAL A 184 21.98 38.30 33.49
N ARG A 185 22.01 37.28 32.63
CA ARG A 185 21.15 37.23 31.44
C ARG A 185 19.71 36.79 31.76
N GLU A 186 19.49 36.02 32.82
CA GLU A 186 18.12 35.69 33.29
C GLU A 186 17.48 36.79 34.13
N ALA A 187 18.25 37.52 34.93
CA ALA A 187 17.74 38.63 35.73
C ALA A 187 17.09 39.74 34.88
N VAL A 188 17.49 39.86 33.62
CA VAL A 188 16.94 40.84 32.66
C VAL A 188 15.69 40.32 31.93
N THR A 189 15.42 39.02 31.93
CA THR A 189 14.38 38.43 31.06
C THR A 189 13.27 37.66 31.80
N GLY A 190 13.43 37.31 33.09
CA GLY A 190 12.50 36.41 33.80
C GLY A 190 12.02 36.91 35.16
N GLY A 191 11.27 38.02 35.22
CA GLY A 191 10.79 38.61 36.47
C GLY A 191 9.30 38.93 36.49
N GLY A 192 8.43 37.93 36.37
CA GLY A 192 7.00 38.14 36.61
C GLY A 192 6.10 36.95 36.32
N ARG A 193 5.96 36.02 37.27
CA ARG A 193 4.71 35.24 37.39
C ARG A 193 4.47 34.72 38.82
N PHE A 194 3.37 35.22 39.36
CA PHE A 194 2.71 34.92 40.63
C PHE A 194 2.51 33.42 40.87
N LYS A 195 2.74 32.96 42.11
CA LYS A 195 2.26 31.67 42.63
C LYS A 195 0.88 31.86 43.25
N VAL A 196 -0.11 31.12 42.75
CA VAL A 196 -1.42 30.95 43.40
C VAL A 196 -1.29 29.81 44.41
N ALA A 197 -1.52 30.10 45.69
CA ALA A 197 -1.58 29.13 46.77
C ALA A 197 -2.95 28.44 46.76
N ARG A 198 -2.96 27.10 46.81
CA ARG A 198 -4.15 26.31 47.13
C ARG A 198 -4.50 26.49 48.61
N LYS A 199 -5.79 26.66 48.87
CA LYS A 199 -6.47 26.05 50.02
C LYS A 199 -7.75 25.42 49.51
#